data_AF-A0AAI8MET4-F1
#
_entry.id   AF-A0AAI8MET4-F1
#
_cell.length_a   1.000
_cell.length_b   1.000
_cell.length_c   1.000
_cell.angle_alpha   90.00
_cell.angle_beta   90.00
_cell.angle_gamma   90.00
#
_symmetry.space_group_name_H-M   'P 1'
#
loop_
_entity.id
_entity.type
_entity.pdbx_description
1 polymer ?
#
loop_
_entity_poly.entity_id
_entity_poly.type
_entity_poly.pdbx_seq_one_letter_code
_entity_poly.pdbx_strand_id
1 'polypeptide(L)'
;MTIRNTLRFACAAVIAASFARVHAVQLKQMPIDFVGEWCNGSTFEGQTNWTLPSWVEEDGKCTNILSVSKYDFNMVIGKVSFSCVPDAIRQNQETAPSGTTYLATINAHCTTDTESGRGRPATFEFSRYKGNIYIKQK
;
A
#
# COMPACT_ATOMS: atom_id res chain seq x y z
N MET A 1 79.34 -15.85 -14.48
CA MET A 1 78.79 -17.19 -14.24
C MET A 1 78.88 -17.50 -12.75
N THR A 2 77.83 -17.22 -11.97
CA THR A 2 77.40 -18.01 -10.79
C THR A 2 75.95 -17.64 -10.48
N ILE A 3 75.09 -18.66 -10.40
CA ILE A 3 73.65 -18.61 -10.18
C ILE A 3 73.38 -18.61 -8.67
N ARG A 4 72.42 -17.82 -8.19
CA ARG A 4 71.76 -18.06 -6.89
C ARG A 4 70.25 -17.87 -7.01
N ASN A 5 69.56 -18.99 -6.84
CA ASN A 5 68.12 -19.10 -6.59
C ASN A 5 67.72 -18.29 -5.35
N THR A 6 66.63 -17.54 -5.45
CA THR A 6 65.75 -17.25 -4.30
C THR A 6 64.29 -17.25 -4.74
N LEU A 7 63.63 -18.35 -4.40
CA LEU A 7 62.19 -18.58 -4.41
C LEU A 7 61.54 -17.70 -3.31
N ARG A 8 60.59 -16.81 -3.63
CA ARG A 8 59.69 -16.23 -2.61
C ARG A 8 58.29 -15.88 -3.14
N PHE A 9 57.34 -16.65 -2.60
CA PHE A 9 56.02 -16.29 -2.07
C PHE A 9 54.99 -15.48 -2.87
N ALA A 10 53.81 -16.11 -2.96
CA ALA A 10 52.55 -15.66 -3.51
C ALA A 10 51.92 -14.47 -2.79
N CYS A 11 51.09 -13.73 -3.53
CA CYS A 11 49.86 -13.11 -3.01
C CYS A 11 48.91 -12.82 -4.19
N ALA A 12 48.08 -13.78 -4.55
CA ALA A 12 46.93 -13.53 -5.41
C ALA A 12 45.83 -12.86 -4.56
N ALA A 13 45.74 -11.53 -4.63
CA ALA A 13 44.63 -10.80 -4.03
C ALA A 13 43.40 -10.96 -4.92
N VAL A 14 42.58 -11.97 -4.65
CA VAL A 14 41.22 -12.06 -5.21
C VAL A 14 40.37 -11.02 -4.49
N ILE A 15 40.23 -9.84 -5.08
CA ILE A 15 39.22 -8.88 -4.65
C ILE A 15 37.88 -9.42 -5.16
N ALA A 16 37.27 -10.27 -4.34
CA ALA A 16 35.85 -10.59 -4.47
C ALA A 16 35.08 -9.33 -4.07
N ALA A 17 34.83 -8.44 -5.03
CA ALA A 17 33.89 -7.35 -4.88
C ALA A 17 32.49 -7.96 -4.74
N SER A 18 32.08 -8.18 -3.50
CA SER A 18 30.74 -8.57 -3.12
C SER A 18 29.75 -7.53 -3.65
N PHE A 19 29.08 -7.83 -4.77
CA PHE A 19 27.92 -7.08 -5.20
C PHE A 19 26.81 -7.32 -4.18
N ALA A 20 26.76 -6.48 -3.15
CA ALA A 20 25.62 -6.37 -2.27
C ALA A 20 24.43 -5.91 -3.15
N ARG A 21 23.60 -6.86 -3.59
CA ARG A 21 22.30 -6.56 -4.17
C ARG A 21 21.43 -5.98 -3.06
N VAL A 22 21.47 -4.65 -2.93
CA VAL A 22 20.45 -3.90 -2.21
C VAL A 22 19.16 -4.13 -2.99
N HIS A 23 18.36 -5.10 -2.56
CA HIS A 23 17.03 -5.31 -3.08
C HIS A 23 16.19 -4.13 -2.60
N ALA A 24 16.08 -3.10 -3.43
CA ALA A 24 15.06 -2.07 -3.25
C ALA A 24 13.71 -2.81 -3.21
N VAL A 25 13.07 -2.83 -2.05
CA VAL A 25 11.70 -3.33 -1.90
C VAL A 25 10.84 -2.48 -2.82
N GLN A 26 10.40 -3.04 -3.95
CA GLN A 26 9.45 -2.36 -4.83
C GLN A 26 8.14 -2.17 -4.06
N LEU A 27 7.87 -0.92 -3.66
CA LEU A 27 6.57 -0.52 -3.10
C LEU A 27 5.46 -0.93 -4.06
N LYS A 28 4.46 -1.66 -3.55
CA LYS A 28 3.30 -2.06 -4.34
C LYS A 28 2.40 -0.85 -4.56
N GLN A 29 1.88 -0.75 -5.78
CA GLN A 29 1.09 0.40 -6.21
C GLN A 29 -0.40 0.08 -6.12
N MET A 30 -1.16 0.99 -5.54
CA MET A 30 -2.61 0.92 -5.51
C MET A 30 -3.18 0.94 -6.94
N PRO A 31 -4.22 0.14 -7.23
CA PRO A 31 -4.92 0.20 -8.51
C PRO A 31 -5.56 1.58 -8.72
N ILE A 32 -5.44 2.12 -9.93
CA ILE A 32 -5.92 3.47 -10.26
C ILE A 32 -7.41 3.66 -9.98
N ASP A 33 -8.20 2.58 -10.07
CA ASP A 33 -9.64 2.61 -9.80
C ASP A 33 -9.99 3.00 -8.37
N PHE A 34 -9.07 2.84 -7.41
CA PHE A 34 -9.28 3.18 -6.01
C PHE A 34 -8.57 4.46 -5.58
N VAL A 35 -7.62 4.96 -6.39
CA VAL A 35 -6.86 6.18 -6.09
C VAL A 35 -7.78 7.39 -6.12
N GLY A 36 -7.71 8.19 -5.06
CA GLY A 36 -8.53 9.38 -4.90
C GLY A 36 -8.86 9.66 -3.44
N GLU A 37 -9.57 10.75 -3.23
CA GLU A 37 -10.17 11.10 -1.96
C GLU A 37 -11.65 10.76 -2.00
N TRP A 38 -12.13 10.09 -0.96
CA TRP A 38 -13.50 9.61 -0.84
C TRP A 38 -14.10 10.13 0.45
N CYS A 39 -15.32 10.65 0.39
CA CYS A 39 -15.91 11.37 1.50
C CYS A 39 -16.96 10.55 2.25
N ASN A 40 -17.14 10.87 3.53
CA ASN A 40 -18.24 10.44 4.38
C ASN A 40 -18.43 8.94 4.45
N GLY A 41 -17.55 8.26 5.19
CA GLY A 41 -17.69 6.86 5.55
C GLY A 41 -18.93 6.59 6.40
N SER A 42 -19.83 5.72 5.93
CA SER A 42 -20.91 5.14 6.74
C SER A 42 -20.80 3.62 6.75
N THR A 43 -21.13 2.96 7.86
CA THR A 43 -21.11 1.49 7.88
C THR A 43 -22.41 0.94 7.29
N PHE A 44 -22.28 0.11 6.25
CA PHE A 44 -23.37 -0.60 5.59
C PHE A 44 -22.95 -2.07 5.39
N GLU A 45 -23.78 -3.00 5.87
CA GLU A 45 -23.52 -4.46 5.76
C GLU A 45 -22.12 -4.90 6.24
N GLY A 46 -21.61 -4.26 7.29
CA GLY A 46 -20.29 -4.57 7.85
C GLY A 46 -19.10 -4.04 7.03
N GLN A 47 -19.34 -3.15 6.07
CA GLN A 47 -18.33 -2.46 5.28
C GLN A 47 -18.49 -0.95 5.44
N THR A 48 -17.40 -0.18 5.39
CA THR A 48 -17.45 1.28 5.35
C THR A 48 -17.65 1.74 3.91
N ASN A 49 -18.77 2.39 3.63
CA ASN A 49 -19.12 2.98 2.34
C ASN A 49 -18.69 4.46 2.28
N TRP A 50 -17.85 4.79 1.32
CA TRP A 50 -17.31 6.13 1.02
C TRP A 50 -17.74 6.57 -0.38
N THR A 51 -18.00 7.85 -0.60
CA THR A 51 -18.61 8.34 -1.86
C THR A 51 -17.81 9.47 -2.53
N LEU A 52 -18.02 9.62 -3.84
CA LEU A 52 -17.65 10.81 -4.62
C LEU A 52 -18.86 11.74 -4.82
N PRO A 53 -18.66 13.06 -5.05
CA PRO A 53 -17.37 13.78 -4.98
C PRO A 53 -16.88 13.96 -3.54
N SER A 54 -15.57 14.12 -3.35
CA SER A 54 -15.01 14.33 -2.01
C SER A 54 -15.30 15.73 -1.43
N TRP A 55 -15.70 16.66 -2.28
CA TRP A 55 -16.15 18.01 -1.93
C TRP A 55 -17.68 18.07 -2.03
N VAL A 56 -18.37 18.44 -0.96
CA VAL A 56 -19.81 18.71 -0.98
C VAL A 56 -19.98 20.23 -1.14
N GLU A 57 -20.69 20.66 -2.17
CA GLU A 57 -20.69 22.07 -2.62
C GLU A 57 -21.50 23.03 -1.75
N GLU A 58 -22.42 22.56 -0.90
CA GLU A 58 -23.39 23.49 -0.29
C GLU A 58 -23.01 24.06 1.08
N ASP A 59 -22.39 23.33 2.03
CA ASP A 59 -22.14 23.91 3.38
C ASP A 59 -21.14 23.17 4.29
N GLY A 60 -20.43 22.12 3.82
CA GLY A 60 -19.75 21.21 4.74
C GLY A 60 -18.48 20.62 4.18
N LYS A 61 -17.33 21.04 4.72
CA LYS A 61 -16.05 20.35 4.52
C LYS A 61 -16.24 18.88 4.89
N CYS A 62 -15.80 17.98 4.01
CA CYS A 62 -15.73 16.57 4.36
C CYS A 62 -14.81 16.41 5.58
N THR A 63 -15.33 15.88 6.69
CA THR A 63 -14.57 15.74 7.94
C THR A 63 -13.93 14.36 8.08
N ASN A 64 -14.42 13.38 7.32
CA ASN A 64 -13.88 12.04 7.27
C ASN A 64 -13.56 11.66 5.83
N ILE A 65 -12.27 11.58 5.52
CA ILE A 65 -11.76 11.31 4.18
C ILE A 65 -10.99 9.99 4.20
N LEU A 66 -11.38 9.08 3.31
CA LEU A 66 -10.50 8.01 2.87
C LEU A 66 -9.62 8.59 1.75
N SER A 67 -8.32 8.71 2.02
CA SER A 67 -7.33 9.15 1.03
C SER A 67 -6.55 7.95 0.55
N VAL A 68 -6.70 7.58 -0.71
CA VAL A 68 -5.96 6.49 -1.35
C VAL A 68 -4.97 7.11 -2.32
N SER A 69 -3.68 7.05 -1.99
CA SER A 69 -2.61 7.45 -2.89
C SER A 69 -2.16 6.26 -3.73
N LYS A 70 -1.15 6.50 -4.58
CA LYS A 70 -0.52 5.44 -5.35
C LYS A 70 0.20 4.41 -4.47
N TYR A 71 0.63 4.77 -3.27
CA TYR A 71 1.55 3.95 -2.45
C TYR A 71 1.03 3.64 -1.04
N ASP A 72 0.02 4.36 -0.58
CA ASP A 72 -0.53 4.24 0.75
C ASP A 72 -2.01 4.61 0.75
N PHE A 73 -2.68 4.35 1.85
CA PHE A 73 -4.02 4.86 2.09
C PHE A 73 -4.22 5.21 3.56
N ASN A 74 -5.02 6.24 3.78
CA ASN A 74 -5.32 6.82 5.09
C ASN A 74 -6.84 6.88 5.28
N MET A 75 -7.32 6.53 6.46
CA MET A 75 -8.75 6.57 6.78
C MET A 75 -8.99 6.70 8.28
N VAL A 76 -10.19 7.12 8.66
CA VAL A 76 -10.64 7.11 10.06
C VAL A 76 -11.76 6.09 10.22
N ILE A 77 -11.53 5.06 11.04
CA ILE A 77 -12.55 4.07 11.43
C ILE A 77 -12.76 4.18 12.94
N GLY A 78 -14.00 4.39 13.38
CA GLY A 78 -14.31 4.43 14.82
C GLY A 78 -13.57 5.50 15.61
N LYS A 79 -13.31 6.67 14.99
CA LYS A 79 -12.49 7.78 15.52
C LYS A 79 -10.98 7.48 15.65
N VAL A 80 -10.50 6.38 15.08
CA VAL A 80 -9.07 6.04 15.03
C VAL A 80 -8.57 6.28 13.62
N SER A 81 -7.53 7.10 13.48
CA SER A 81 -6.83 7.31 12.22
C SER A 81 -5.90 6.13 11.94
N PHE A 82 -5.94 5.63 10.72
CA PHE A 82 -5.04 4.60 10.21
C PHE A 82 -4.28 5.15 9.01
N SER A 83 -2.97 4.94 9.00
CA SER A 83 -2.11 5.10 7.83
C SER A 83 -1.55 3.74 7.45
N CYS A 84 -1.79 3.29 6.23
CA CYS A 84 -1.52 1.92 5.80
C CYS A 84 -0.65 1.87 4.54
N VAL A 85 0.39 1.05 4.57
CA VAL A 85 1.26 0.78 3.42
C VAL A 85 1.02 -0.65 2.92
N PRO A 86 0.63 -0.85 1.64
CA PRO A 86 0.40 -2.17 1.07
C PRO A 86 1.68 -3.01 0.93
N ASP A 87 1.63 -4.26 1.40
CA ASP A 87 2.65 -5.29 1.14
C ASP A 87 2.28 -6.17 -0.06
N ALA A 88 0.99 -6.47 -0.20
CA ALA A 88 0.47 -7.31 -1.27
C ALA A 88 -0.92 -6.85 -1.70
N ILE A 89 -1.16 -6.84 -3.00
CA ILE A 89 -2.42 -6.42 -3.60
C ILE A 89 -2.84 -7.53 -4.58
N ARG A 90 -4.08 -8.01 -4.43
CA ARG A 90 -4.75 -8.91 -5.38
C ARG A 90 -5.97 -8.20 -5.92
N GLN A 91 -6.14 -8.19 -7.23
CA GLN A 91 -7.21 -7.46 -7.90
C GLN A 91 -8.11 -8.42 -8.66
N ASN A 92 -9.38 -8.07 -8.73
CA ASN A 92 -10.35 -8.72 -9.60
C ASN A 92 -11.36 -7.66 -10.09
N GLN A 93 -12.09 -7.96 -11.15
CA GLN A 93 -13.20 -7.12 -11.60
C GLN A 93 -14.36 -8.01 -12.09
N GLU A 94 -15.57 -7.54 -11.87
CA GLU A 94 -16.79 -8.21 -12.28
C GLU A 94 -17.62 -7.25 -13.13
N THR A 95 -17.86 -7.59 -14.38
CA THR A 95 -18.63 -6.77 -15.32
C THR A 95 -20.00 -7.40 -15.56
N ALA A 96 -21.06 -6.64 -15.28
CA ALA A 96 -22.45 -6.99 -15.57
C ALA A 96 -23.11 -5.86 -16.39
N PRO A 97 -24.30 -6.10 -17.02
CA PRO A 97 -25.01 -5.04 -17.73
C PRO A 97 -25.33 -3.81 -16.87
N SER A 98 -25.44 -3.99 -15.55
CA SER A 98 -25.70 -2.92 -14.59
C SER A 98 -24.47 -2.06 -14.27
N GLY A 99 -23.26 -2.51 -14.60
CA GLY A 99 -21.99 -1.81 -14.33
C GLY A 99 -20.81 -2.76 -14.08
N THR A 100 -19.63 -2.18 -13.82
CA THR A 100 -18.43 -2.93 -13.41
C THR A 100 -18.12 -2.67 -11.95
N THR A 101 -17.88 -3.74 -11.20
CA THR A 101 -17.38 -3.72 -9.83
C THR A 101 -15.89 -4.04 -9.85
N TYR A 102 -15.07 -3.17 -9.26
CA TYR A 102 -13.64 -3.40 -9.09
C TYR A 102 -13.36 -3.87 -7.67
N LEU A 103 -12.58 -4.92 -7.52
CA LEU A 103 -12.28 -5.56 -6.25
C LEU A 103 -10.77 -5.56 -6.01
N ALA A 104 -10.35 -5.24 -4.79
CA ALA A 104 -8.97 -5.40 -4.36
C ALA A 104 -8.88 -5.95 -2.94
N THR A 105 -8.11 -7.03 -2.75
CA THR A 105 -7.69 -7.49 -1.42
C THR A 105 -6.29 -6.99 -1.17
N ILE A 106 -6.12 -6.26 -0.07
CA ILE A 106 -4.89 -5.54 0.26
C ILE A 106 -4.40 -6.02 1.63
N ASN A 107 -3.24 -6.66 1.64
CA ASN A 107 -2.48 -6.89 2.86
C ASN A 107 -1.58 -5.68 3.05
N ALA A 108 -1.69 -5.02 4.19
CA ALA A 108 -0.94 -3.81 4.52
C ALA A 108 -0.40 -3.87 5.93
N HIS A 109 0.60 -3.05 6.24
CA HIS A 109 0.90 -2.70 7.61
C HIS A 109 0.36 -1.30 7.90
N CYS A 110 -0.37 -1.18 9.01
CA CYS A 110 -1.04 0.05 9.40
C CYS A 110 -0.52 0.56 10.74
N THR A 111 -0.27 1.86 10.81
CA THR A 111 0.02 2.57 12.05
C THR A 111 -1.17 3.43 12.43
N THR A 112 -1.40 3.59 13.72
CA THR A 112 -2.25 4.66 14.25
C THR A 112 -1.38 5.85 14.66
N ASP A 113 -1.99 7.02 14.87
CA ASP A 113 -1.29 8.26 15.27
C ASP A 113 -0.43 8.10 16.54
N THR A 114 -0.72 7.07 17.35
CA THR A 114 -0.03 6.78 18.62
C THR A 114 1.09 5.75 18.49
N GLU A 115 1.24 5.08 17.35
CA GLU A 115 2.17 3.97 17.18
C GLU A 115 3.41 4.36 16.35
N SER A 116 4.60 4.06 16.86
CA SER A 116 5.86 4.17 16.12
C SER A 116 6.34 2.80 15.65
N GLY A 117 6.69 2.65 14.37
CA GLY A 117 7.30 1.43 13.84
C GLY A 117 6.69 0.98 12.50
N ARG A 118 6.88 -0.30 12.15
CA ARG A 118 6.43 -0.87 10.87
C ARG A 118 4.89 -0.93 10.71
N GLY A 119 4.13 -0.68 11.79
CA GLY A 119 2.68 -0.86 11.82
C GLY A 119 2.25 -2.31 12.01
N ARG A 120 0.98 -2.52 12.35
CA ARG A 120 0.37 -3.84 12.53
C ARG A 120 -0.12 -4.37 11.18
N PRO A 121 0.08 -5.65 10.87
CA PRO A 121 -0.46 -6.23 9.65
C PRO A 121 -2.00 -6.24 9.71
N ALA A 122 -2.63 -5.83 8.62
CA ALA A 122 -4.07 -5.82 8.44
C ALA A 122 -4.42 -6.21 7.00
N THR A 123 -5.60 -6.82 6.81
CA THR A 123 -6.11 -7.16 5.49
C THR A 123 -7.40 -6.40 5.24
N PHE A 124 -7.49 -5.75 4.09
CA PHE A 124 -8.64 -4.99 3.65
C PHE A 124 -9.20 -5.56 2.36
N GLU A 125 -10.52 -5.55 2.23
CA GLU A 125 -11.22 -5.72 0.97
C GLU A 125 -11.80 -4.37 0.54
N PHE A 126 -11.36 -3.91 -0.62
CA PHE A 126 -11.88 -2.74 -1.30
C PHE A 126 -12.81 -3.22 -2.42
N SER A 127 -13.98 -2.61 -2.51
CA SER A 127 -14.93 -2.81 -3.60
C SER A 127 -15.38 -1.44 -4.11
N ARG A 128 -15.20 -1.17 -5.39
CA ARG A 128 -15.67 0.07 -6.03
C ARG A 128 -16.80 -0.24 -7.00
N TYR A 129 -17.91 0.45 -6.83
CA TYR A 129 -19.05 0.36 -7.73
C TYR A 129 -19.82 1.69 -7.77
N LYS A 130 -20.10 2.20 -8.97
CA LYS A 130 -20.93 3.40 -9.22
C LYS A 130 -20.65 4.58 -8.26
N GLY A 131 -19.39 5.03 -8.19
CA GLY A 131 -19.00 6.20 -7.38
C GLY A 131 -18.94 5.96 -5.86
N ASN A 132 -19.12 4.71 -5.42
CA ASN A 132 -18.98 4.28 -4.04
C ASN A 132 -17.74 3.38 -3.90
N ILE A 133 -17.02 3.51 -2.78
CA ILE A 133 -16.02 2.55 -2.32
C ILE A 133 -16.48 1.95 -1.00
N TYR A 134 -16.50 0.63 -0.94
CA TYR A 134 -16.74 -0.15 0.26
C TYR A 134 -15.42 -0.74 0.74
N ILE A 135 -15.10 -0.51 2.02
CA ILE A 135 -13.92 -1.10 2.67
C ILE A 135 -14.35 -1.98 3.82
N LYS A 136 -13.85 -3.21 3.83
CA LYS A 136 -13.99 -4.13 4.96
C LYS A 136 -12.62 -4.53 5.47
N GLN A 137 -12.37 -4.36 6.77
CA GLN A 137 -11.22 -4.97 7.42
C GLN A 137 -11.57 -6.42 7.79
N LYS A 138 -10.68 -7.37 7.46
CA LYS A 138 -10.81 -8.78 7.83
C LYS A 138 -10.25 -9.07 9.22
#